data_AF-A0A8W8HKX0-F1
#
_entry.id   AF-A0A8W8HKX0-F1
#
_cell.length_a   1.000
_cell.length_b   1.000
_cell.length_c   1.000
_cell.angle_alpha   90.00
_cell.angle_beta   90.00
_cell.angle_gamma   90.00
#
_symmetry.space_group_name_H-M   'P 1'
#
loop_
_entity.id
_entity.type
_entity.pdbx_description
1 polymer ?
#
loop_
_entity_poly.entity_id
_entity_poly.type
_entity_poly.pdbx_seq_one_letter_code
_entity_poly.pdbx_strand_id
1 'polypeptide(L)'
;MDSLEILDEKLTECPANSEDAGRSSVCEGCPGQTLCRMQGGADPDQEIIDVRMGAIKHKVLILSGKGGVGKSTVAYLLSLALARCQSSKVGVVDLDICGPSIPKLFNVENQPIVQSPYGWKPLVSPNEDVKVMSVGSMLDSDTTSVIFRGPRKTGLIKRFLKDTFWGKLDFLICDTPPGTSDEHMAIVKLLKNVKPDGAILVTTPQEVAVATIKKEISFCRKMGVAVLGLVENMSGLVCPCCKETSEVFPGRGVVSLAESHNIPILGSLPMDPKVTECCENDRNPLENYPESPTVQGIMEISSRLIGLVNNG
;
A
#
# COMPACT_ATOMS: atom_id res chain seq x y z
N MET A 1 3.93 -42.56 5.23
CA MET A 1 4.28 -41.22 4.72
C MET A 1 3.11 -40.77 3.90
N ASP A 2 2.38 -39.80 4.44
CA ASP A 2 1.07 -39.41 3.92
C ASP A 2 1.22 -38.77 2.55
N SER A 3 0.29 -39.08 1.63
CA SER A 3 0.26 -38.54 0.26
C SER A 3 0.19 -37.01 0.21
N LEU A 4 -0.15 -36.35 1.33
CA LEU A 4 -0.15 -34.89 1.50
C LEU A 4 1.26 -34.31 1.70
N GLU A 5 2.20 -35.02 2.35
CA GLU A 5 3.58 -34.54 2.55
C GLU A 5 4.36 -34.49 1.23
N ILE A 6 4.10 -35.45 0.33
CA ILE A 6 4.75 -35.56 -0.99
C ILE A 6 4.33 -34.43 -1.94
N LEU A 7 3.12 -33.88 -1.76
CA LEU A 7 2.60 -32.76 -2.56
C LEU A 7 3.25 -31.42 -2.17
N ASP A 8 3.51 -31.20 -0.87
CA ASP A 8 4.18 -30.00 -0.37
C ASP A 8 5.68 -29.96 -0.72
N GLU A 9 6.37 -31.12 -0.74
CA GLU A 9 7.76 -31.22 -1.21
C GLU A 9 7.91 -30.90 -2.71
N LYS A 10 6.96 -31.36 -3.56
CA LYS A 10 6.99 -31.02 -5.00
C LYS A 10 6.64 -29.57 -5.31
N LEU A 11 5.88 -28.90 -4.44
CA LEU A 11 5.54 -27.48 -4.58
C LEU A 11 6.71 -26.57 -4.20
N THR A 12 7.54 -26.98 -3.24
CA THR A 12 8.72 -26.22 -2.81
C THR A 12 9.85 -26.21 -3.85
N GLU A 13 9.96 -27.26 -4.67
CA GLU A 13 10.91 -27.34 -5.80
C GLU A 13 10.32 -26.87 -7.15
N CYS A 14 9.13 -26.27 -7.15
CA CYS A 14 8.43 -25.91 -8.38
C CYS A 14 9.11 -24.74 -9.13
N PRO A 15 9.59 -24.92 -10.38
CA PRO A 15 10.32 -23.90 -11.12
C PRO A 15 9.41 -22.90 -11.85
N ALA A 16 8.12 -22.83 -11.53
CA ALA A 16 7.11 -22.08 -12.31
C ALA A 16 7.44 -20.59 -12.53
N ASN A 17 8.28 -19.99 -11.68
CA ASN A 17 8.72 -18.58 -11.78
C ASN A 17 10.15 -18.42 -12.36
N SER A 18 10.68 -19.44 -13.02
CA SER A 18 12.01 -19.46 -13.63
C SER A 18 11.94 -19.84 -15.10
N GLU A 19 13.03 -19.72 -15.82
CA GLU A 19 13.13 -20.20 -17.21
C GLU A 19 12.91 -21.72 -17.32
N ASP A 20 13.09 -22.46 -16.22
CA ASP A 20 12.89 -23.90 -16.14
C ASP A 20 11.43 -24.31 -15.98
N ALA A 21 10.50 -23.35 -15.92
CA ALA A 21 9.06 -23.60 -15.83
C ALA A 21 8.58 -24.52 -16.97
N GLY A 22 8.09 -25.71 -16.60
CA GLY A 22 7.66 -26.74 -17.55
C GLY A 22 8.81 -27.46 -18.28
N ARG A 23 10.07 -27.07 -18.05
CA ARG A 23 11.28 -27.64 -18.70
C ARG A 23 12.11 -28.52 -17.78
N SER A 24 12.05 -28.30 -16.46
CA SER A 24 12.73 -29.12 -15.44
C SER A 24 12.17 -30.54 -15.33
N SER A 25 12.99 -31.47 -14.83
CA SER A 25 12.60 -32.84 -14.47
C SER A 25 11.48 -32.87 -13.41
N VAL A 26 11.45 -31.88 -12.51
CA VAL A 26 10.38 -31.73 -11.50
C VAL A 26 9.01 -31.48 -12.14
N CYS A 27 8.98 -31.00 -13.40
CA CYS A 27 7.73 -30.76 -14.12
C CYS A 27 7.19 -32.00 -14.85
N GLU A 28 7.92 -33.11 -14.92
CA GLU A 28 7.47 -34.31 -15.61
C GLU A 28 6.25 -34.93 -14.92
N GLY A 29 5.18 -35.17 -15.69
CA GLY A 29 3.90 -35.66 -15.18
C GLY A 29 3.03 -34.61 -14.49
N CYS A 30 3.47 -33.33 -14.44
CA CYS A 30 2.64 -32.23 -13.97
C CYS A 30 1.57 -31.88 -15.02
N PRO A 31 0.26 -31.86 -14.67
CA PRO A 31 -0.80 -31.45 -15.60
C PRO A 31 -0.60 -30.04 -16.19
N GLY A 32 0.10 -29.16 -15.48
CA GLY A 32 0.41 -27.79 -15.90
C GLY A 32 1.69 -27.62 -16.71
N GLN A 33 2.44 -28.70 -17.01
CA GLN A 33 3.76 -28.64 -17.64
C GLN A 33 3.74 -27.88 -18.98
N THR A 34 2.82 -28.22 -19.87
CA THR A 34 2.68 -27.57 -21.19
C THR A 34 2.35 -26.09 -21.04
N LEU A 35 1.45 -25.74 -20.12
CA LEU A 35 1.06 -24.36 -19.84
C LEU A 35 2.25 -23.56 -19.28
N CYS A 36 3.02 -24.15 -18.37
CA CYS A 36 4.24 -23.54 -17.83
C CYS A 36 5.35 -23.39 -18.87
N ARG A 37 5.48 -24.30 -19.86
CA ARG A 37 6.41 -24.09 -20.98
C ARG A 37 6.02 -22.89 -21.85
N MET A 38 4.73 -22.64 -22.00
CA MET A 38 4.20 -21.58 -22.86
C MET A 38 4.08 -20.22 -22.15
N GLN A 39 3.75 -20.22 -20.85
CA GLN A 39 3.40 -19.02 -20.07
C GLN A 39 4.26 -18.85 -18.82
N GLY A 40 5.00 -19.87 -18.42
CA GLY A 40 5.96 -19.80 -17.31
C GLY A 40 7.29 -19.21 -17.77
N GLY A 41 8.04 -18.65 -16.83
CA GLY A 41 9.26 -17.90 -17.11
C GLY A 41 9.43 -16.73 -16.15
N ALA A 42 10.61 -16.11 -16.20
CA ALA A 42 10.80 -14.80 -15.59
C ALA A 42 9.88 -13.78 -16.28
N ASP A 43 9.30 -12.87 -15.50
CA ASP A 43 8.50 -11.79 -16.07
C ASP A 43 9.43 -10.90 -16.95
N PRO A 44 9.14 -10.72 -18.26
CA PRO A 44 10.04 -10.01 -19.17
C PRO A 44 10.23 -8.53 -18.83
N ASP A 45 9.34 -7.96 -18.02
CA ASP A 45 9.43 -6.57 -17.58
C ASP A 45 10.10 -6.43 -16.20
N GLN A 46 10.47 -7.55 -15.54
CA GLN A 46 10.99 -7.53 -14.17
C GLN A 46 12.24 -6.65 -14.05
N GLU A 47 13.16 -6.73 -15.01
CA GLU A 47 14.39 -5.93 -15.00
C GLU A 47 14.09 -4.42 -15.03
N ILE A 48 13.10 -3.99 -15.83
CA ILE A 48 12.71 -2.57 -15.90
C ILE A 48 12.08 -2.12 -14.58
N ILE A 49 11.24 -2.97 -13.98
CA ILE A 49 10.62 -2.71 -12.69
C ILE A 49 11.70 -2.58 -11.62
N ASP A 50 12.68 -3.46 -11.60
CA ASP A 50 13.78 -3.45 -10.64
C ASP A 50 14.62 -2.18 -10.76
N VAL A 51 14.93 -1.75 -11.99
CA VAL A 51 15.65 -0.49 -12.22
C VAL A 51 14.86 0.71 -11.72
N ARG A 52 13.54 0.77 -12.00
CA ARG A 52 12.69 1.90 -11.57
C ARG A 52 12.49 1.94 -10.07
N MET A 53 12.16 0.79 -9.47
CA MET A 53 11.89 0.68 -8.05
C MET A 53 13.17 0.68 -7.22
N GLY A 54 14.33 0.37 -7.82
CA GLY A 54 15.65 0.52 -7.23
C GLY A 54 16.09 1.98 -7.08
N ALA A 55 15.52 2.91 -7.86
CA ALA A 55 15.77 4.35 -7.71
C ALA A 55 15.02 5.00 -6.52
N ILE A 56 14.16 4.23 -5.86
CA ILE A 56 13.35 4.64 -4.71
C ILE A 56 14.02 4.06 -3.45
N LYS A 57 14.30 4.88 -2.43
CA LYS A 57 14.95 4.40 -1.22
C LYS A 57 14.04 3.48 -0.42
N HIS A 58 12.89 4.00 0.03
CA HIS A 58 11.94 3.27 0.86
C HIS A 58 10.62 3.00 0.13
N LYS A 59 10.14 1.77 0.18
CA LYS A 59 8.87 1.30 -0.39
C LYS A 59 8.03 0.72 0.74
N VAL A 60 6.95 1.43 1.08
CA VAL A 60 6.09 1.10 2.22
C VAL A 60 4.70 0.74 1.74
N LEU A 61 4.22 -0.45 2.10
CA LEU A 61 2.88 -0.92 1.78
C LEU A 61 1.91 -0.46 2.87
N ILE A 62 0.75 0.09 2.48
CA ILE A 62 -0.33 0.41 3.42
C ILE A 62 -1.43 -0.63 3.21
N LEU A 63 -1.64 -1.49 4.20
CA LEU A 63 -2.60 -2.60 4.16
C LEU A 63 -3.73 -2.36 5.17
N SER A 64 -4.90 -2.93 4.91
CA SER A 64 -5.98 -3.02 5.89
C SER A 64 -6.77 -4.32 5.70
N GLY A 65 -7.31 -4.88 6.79
CA GLY A 65 -8.08 -6.12 6.69
C GLY A 65 -9.53 -5.93 6.24
N LYS A 66 -10.05 -4.69 6.24
CA LYS A 66 -11.39 -4.34 5.76
C LYS A 66 -11.41 -2.97 5.08
N GLY A 67 -12.41 -2.74 4.25
CA GLY A 67 -12.72 -1.42 3.68
C GLY A 67 -13.31 -0.47 4.73
N GLY A 68 -13.19 0.84 4.51
CA GLY A 68 -13.79 1.87 5.37
C GLY A 68 -13.03 2.19 6.67
N VAL A 69 -11.84 1.62 6.90
CA VAL A 69 -10.99 1.98 8.06
C VAL A 69 -10.19 3.28 7.86
N GLY A 70 -10.33 3.93 6.69
CA GLY A 70 -9.57 5.13 6.34
C GLY A 70 -8.12 4.87 5.92
N LYS A 71 -7.81 3.68 5.41
CA LYS A 71 -6.48 3.29 4.89
C LYS A 71 -5.89 4.34 3.93
N SER A 72 -6.66 4.74 2.91
CA SER A 72 -6.21 5.72 1.92
C SER A 72 -6.02 7.12 2.51
N THR A 73 -6.83 7.50 3.50
CA THR A 73 -6.65 8.75 4.26
C THR A 73 -5.35 8.72 5.07
N VAL A 74 -5.03 7.59 5.72
CA VAL A 74 -3.76 7.41 6.42
C VAL A 74 -2.59 7.46 5.43
N ALA A 75 -2.69 6.80 4.27
CA ALA A 75 -1.68 6.86 3.22
C ALA A 75 -1.45 8.30 2.72
N TYR A 76 -2.52 9.06 2.49
CA TYR A 76 -2.48 10.48 2.12
C TYR A 76 -1.77 11.33 3.17
N LEU A 77 -2.26 11.31 4.41
CA LEU A 77 -1.72 12.14 5.49
C LEU A 77 -0.26 11.77 5.81
N LEU A 78 0.08 10.48 5.78
CA LEU A 78 1.45 10.00 5.97
C LEU A 78 2.38 10.53 4.88
N SER A 79 1.92 10.53 3.63
CA SER A 79 2.73 11.00 2.49
C SER A 79 3.03 12.50 2.59
N LEU A 80 2.03 13.31 2.96
CA LEU A 80 2.22 14.73 3.23
C LEU A 80 3.17 14.96 4.42
N ALA A 81 3.02 14.16 5.50
CA ALA A 81 3.88 14.27 6.67
C ALA A 81 5.34 13.90 6.37
N LEU A 82 5.58 12.85 5.58
CA LEU A 82 6.91 12.46 5.14
C LEU A 82 7.56 13.52 4.24
N ALA A 83 6.78 14.09 3.32
CA ALA A 83 7.24 15.18 2.46
C ALA A 83 7.67 16.39 3.31
N ARG A 84 6.88 16.77 4.32
CA ARG A 84 7.19 17.93 5.15
C ARG A 84 8.30 17.71 6.19
N CYS A 85 8.33 16.58 6.89
CA CYS A 85 9.29 16.34 7.99
C CYS A 85 10.76 16.40 7.56
N GLN A 86 11.09 16.06 6.32
CA GLN A 86 12.48 16.02 5.84
C GLN A 86 12.68 16.63 4.44
N SER A 87 11.67 17.32 3.91
CA SER A 87 11.64 17.70 2.49
C SER A 87 11.87 16.48 1.58
N SER A 88 11.34 15.32 2.00
CA SER A 88 11.50 14.04 1.30
C SER A 88 10.77 14.07 -0.02
N LYS A 89 11.34 13.46 -1.04
CA LYS A 89 10.64 13.22 -2.31
C LYS A 89 9.73 12.02 -2.14
N VAL A 90 8.43 12.26 -2.08
CA VAL A 90 7.43 11.22 -1.84
C VAL A 90 6.62 10.94 -3.11
N GLY A 91 6.40 9.65 -3.37
CA GLY A 91 5.43 9.17 -4.34
C GLY A 91 4.34 8.34 -3.67
N VAL A 92 3.15 8.35 -4.26
CA VAL A 92 2.02 7.51 -3.86
C VAL A 92 1.51 6.78 -5.08
N VAL A 93 1.39 5.45 -4.96
CA VAL A 93 0.72 4.62 -5.95
C VAL A 93 -0.55 4.05 -5.35
N ASP A 94 -1.67 4.30 -6.01
CA ASP A 94 -3.00 3.80 -5.65
C ASP A 94 -3.28 2.51 -6.42
N LEU A 95 -3.32 1.41 -5.67
CA LEU A 95 -3.61 0.08 -6.17
C LEU A 95 -5.04 -0.35 -5.85
N ASP A 96 -5.86 0.50 -5.21
CA ASP A 96 -7.27 0.24 -4.97
C ASP A 96 -8.12 0.63 -6.19
N ILE A 97 -7.95 -0.17 -7.25
CA ILE A 97 -8.53 0.03 -8.57
C ILE A 97 -10.06 0.17 -8.55
N CYS A 98 -10.73 -0.46 -7.58
CA CYS A 98 -12.19 -0.52 -7.52
C CYS A 98 -12.82 0.64 -6.72
N GLY A 99 -12.04 1.36 -5.93
CA GLY A 99 -12.50 2.51 -5.15
C GLY A 99 -11.39 3.54 -4.95
N PRO A 100 -10.79 4.07 -6.04
CA PRO A 100 -9.65 4.96 -5.94
C PRO A 100 -10.08 6.26 -5.25
N SER A 101 -9.47 6.57 -4.12
CA SER A 101 -9.72 7.81 -3.36
C SER A 101 -8.52 8.75 -3.36
N ILE A 102 -7.33 8.24 -3.73
CA ILE A 102 -6.08 8.98 -3.73
C ILE A 102 -6.12 10.18 -4.69
N PRO A 103 -6.66 10.11 -5.93
CA PRO A 103 -6.72 11.28 -6.81
C PRO A 103 -7.46 12.47 -6.19
N LYS A 104 -8.60 12.22 -5.54
CA LYS A 104 -9.39 13.25 -4.87
C LYS A 104 -8.61 13.84 -3.69
N LEU A 105 -8.09 12.97 -2.81
CA LEU A 105 -7.36 13.38 -1.62
C LEU A 105 -6.14 14.26 -1.95
N PHE A 106 -5.44 13.95 -3.04
CA PHE A 106 -4.28 14.73 -3.48
C PHE A 106 -4.61 15.90 -4.42
N ASN A 107 -5.89 16.14 -4.73
CA ASN A 107 -6.34 17.16 -5.67
C ASN A 107 -5.66 17.07 -7.06
N VAL A 108 -5.67 15.86 -7.63
CA VAL A 108 -5.07 15.56 -8.94
C VAL A 108 -6.03 14.94 -9.96
N GLU A 109 -7.32 14.82 -9.64
CA GLU A 109 -8.34 14.21 -10.53
C GLU A 109 -8.43 14.86 -11.90
N ASN A 110 -8.25 16.18 -11.97
CA ASN A 110 -8.33 16.95 -13.21
C ASN A 110 -7.01 17.01 -13.98
N GLN A 111 -5.95 16.34 -13.50
CA GLN A 111 -4.66 16.33 -14.19
C GLN A 111 -4.58 15.14 -15.17
N PRO A 112 -4.28 15.39 -16.46
CA PRO A 112 -4.13 14.31 -17.42
C PRO A 112 -2.81 13.56 -17.21
N ILE A 113 -2.84 12.23 -17.37
CA ILE A 113 -1.60 11.44 -17.41
C ILE A 113 -0.90 11.67 -18.74
N VAL A 114 0.29 12.26 -18.67
CA VAL A 114 1.10 12.60 -19.85
C VAL A 114 2.12 11.50 -20.12
N GLN A 115 2.10 10.94 -21.33
CA GLN A 115 3.16 10.06 -21.81
C GLN A 115 4.39 10.89 -22.19
N SER A 116 5.55 10.53 -21.65
CA SER A 116 6.86 11.06 -22.04
C SER A 116 7.74 9.95 -22.65
N PRO A 117 8.89 10.29 -23.26
CA PRO A 117 9.88 9.29 -23.70
C PRO A 117 10.40 8.39 -22.58
N TYR A 118 10.33 8.85 -21.33
CA TYR A 118 10.78 8.09 -20.15
C TYR A 118 9.63 7.33 -19.46
N GLY A 119 8.41 7.38 -20.01
CA GLY A 119 7.22 6.78 -19.42
C GLY A 119 6.17 7.80 -18.99
N TRP A 120 5.18 7.37 -18.21
CA TRP A 120 4.14 8.23 -17.67
C TRP A 120 4.71 9.23 -16.69
N LYS A 121 4.45 10.51 -16.91
CA LYS A 121 4.73 11.54 -15.91
C LYS A 121 3.70 11.36 -14.79
N PRO A 122 4.14 11.14 -13.53
CA PRO A 122 3.22 11.09 -12.41
C PRO A 122 2.54 12.45 -12.24
N LEU A 123 1.31 12.40 -11.72
CA LEU A 123 0.60 13.60 -11.32
C LEU A 123 1.33 14.21 -10.13
N VAL A 124 1.17 15.52 -9.92
CA VAL A 124 1.83 16.20 -8.81
C VAL A 124 0.77 16.92 -8.01
N SER A 125 0.65 16.55 -6.74
CA SER A 125 -0.25 17.24 -5.82
C SER A 125 0.23 18.68 -5.63
N PRO A 126 -0.69 19.67 -5.62
CA PRO A 126 -0.33 21.03 -5.23
C PRO A 126 0.13 21.12 -3.76
N ASN A 127 -0.18 20.10 -2.95
CA ASN A 127 0.22 20.01 -1.56
C ASN A 127 1.50 19.18 -1.45
N GLU A 128 2.58 19.79 -0.98
CA GLU A 128 3.88 19.14 -0.68
C GLU A 128 4.57 18.46 -1.89
N ASP A 129 4.19 18.80 -3.13
CA ASP A 129 4.76 18.26 -4.39
C ASP A 129 4.77 16.71 -4.47
N VAL A 130 3.82 16.05 -3.79
CA VAL A 130 3.74 14.59 -3.76
C VAL A 130 3.38 14.06 -5.15
N LYS A 131 4.18 13.11 -5.65
CA LYS A 131 3.91 12.45 -6.93
C LYS A 131 2.85 11.38 -6.78
N VAL A 132 1.87 11.34 -7.67
CA VAL A 132 0.72 10.43 -7.56
C VAL A 132 0.54 9.65 -8.86
N MET A 133 0.23 8.36 -8.71
CA MET A 133 -0.28 7.53 -9.81
C MET A 133 -1.47 6.70 -9.31
N SER A 134 -2.59 6.76 -10.01
CA SER A 134 -3.82 6.04 -9.67
C SER A 134 -4.61 5.68 -10.93
N VAL A 135 -5.42 4.63 -10.83
CA VAL A 135 -6.37 4.28 -11.90
C VAL A 135 -7.46 5.33 -12.05
N GLY A 136 -7.86 5.99 -10.95
CA GLY A 136 -8.90 7.02 -10.98
C GLY A 136 -8.59 8.17 -11.95
N SER A 137 -7.29 8.45 -12.17
CA SER A 137 -6.84 9.48 -13.10
C SER A 137 -6.59 8.99 -14.54
N MET A 138 -6.69 7.68 -14.78
CA MET A 138 -6.58 7.08 -16.13
C MET A 138 -7.93 6.89 -16.81
N LEU A 139 -9.02 6.88 -16.03
CA LEU A 139 -10.37 6.69 -16.54
C LEU A 139 -10.97 8.07 -16.84
N ASP A 140 -11.40 8.28 -18.09
CA ASP A 140 -12.14 9.47 -18.48
C ASP A 140 -13.53 9.45 -17.80
N SER A 141 -13.67 10.15 -16.66
CA SER A 141 -14.92 10.57 -15.99
C SER A 141 -16.03 9.52 -15.74
N ASP A 142 -16.30 9.22 -14.45
CA ASP A 142 -17.55 8.82 -13.76
C ASP A 142 -18.61 7.88 -14.38
N THR A 143 -18.43 7.39 -15.61
CA THR A 143 -19.51 6.74 -16.39
C THR A 143 -19.15 5.37 -16.93
N THR A 144 -17.88 4.96 -16.83
CA THR A 144 -17.44 3.62 -17.19
C THR A 144 -16.94 2.87 -15.97
N SER A 145 -17.81 2.09 -15.35
CA SER A 145 -17.41 1.04 -14.41
C SER A 145 -16.69 -0.06 -15.20
N VAL A 146 -15.41 0.17 -15.52
CA VAL A 146 -14.57 -0.86 -16.12
C VAL A 146 -14.36 -1.93 -15.06
N ILE A 147 -15.02 -3.08 -15.23
CA ILE A 147 -14.78 -4.23 -14.36
C ILE A 147 -13.38 -4.77 -14.67
N PHE A 148 -12.40 -4.41 -13.84
CA PHE A 148 -11.07 -4.98 -13.90
C PHE A 148 -11.09 -6.40 -13.33
N ARG A 149 -11.00 -7.42 -14.20
CA ARG A 149 -10.76 -8.81 -13.77
C ARG A 149 -9.29 -9.01 -13.36
N GLY A 150 -9.00 -9.96 -12.46
CA GLY A 150 -7.69 -10.18 -11.83
C GLY A 150 -6.45 -9.97 -12.71
N PRO A 151 -6.32 -10.62 -13.89
CA PRO A 151 -5.15 -10.44 -14.77
C PRO A 151 -4.94 -9.01 -15.26
N ARG A 152 -6.04 -8.25 -15.48
CA ARG A 152 -5.96 -6.84 -15.87
C ARG A 152 -5.48 -5.97 -14.71
N LYS A 153 -5.86 -6.30 -13.48
CA LYS A 153 -5.40 -5.60 -12.27
C LYS A 153 -3.90 -5.77 -12.07
N THR A 154 -3.40 -7.01 -12.10
CA THR A 154 -1.96 -7.30 -12.01
C THR A 154 -1.18 -6.60 -13.12
N GLY A 155 -1.68 -6.64 -14.36
CA GLY A 155 -1.08 -5.92 -15.48
C GLY A 155 -1.02 -4.40 -15.25
N LEU A 156 -2.02 -3.80 -14.61
CA LEU A 156 -2.05 -2.38 -14.33
C LEU A 156 -1.08 -1.99 -13.20
N ILE A 157 -1.05 -2.75 -12.10
CA ILE A 157 -0.06 -2.58 -11.02
C ILE A 157 1.36 -2.62 -11.61
N LYS A 158 1.62 -3.61 -12.46
CA LYS A 158 2.88 -3.76 -13.17
C LYS A 158 3.23 -2.53 -14.00
N ARG A 159 2.28 -1.97 -14.75
CA ARG A 159 2.48 -0.73 -15.50
C ARG A 159 2.71 0.47 -14.58
N PHE A 160 2.09 0.57 -13.41
CA PHE A 160 2.39 1.66 -12.47
C PHE A 160 3.84 1.64 -11.98
N LEU A 161 4.41 0.46 -11.75
CA LEU A 161 5.82 0.34 -11.38
C LEU A 161 6.75 0.53 -12.59
N LYS A 162 6.38 -0.04 -13.73
CA LYS A 162 7.22 -0.11 -14.94
C LYS A 162 7.15 1.12 -15.83
N ASP A 163 5.98 1.71 -16.02
CA ASP A 163 5.76 2.77 -17.01
C ASP A 163 5.82 4.15 -16.34
N THR A 164 5.57 4.27 -15.03
CA THR A 164 5.61 5.58 -14.33
C THR A 164 7.02 6.07 -14.06
N PHE A 165 7.34 7.27 -14.55
CA PHE A 165 8.64 7.92 -14.36
C PHE A 165 8.70 8.62 -12.99
N TRP A 166 8.87 7.82 -11.93
CA TRP A 166 8.97 8.32 -10.55
C TRP A 166 10.21 9.20 -10.33
N GLY A 167 11.29 8.95 -11.06
CA GLY A 167 12.61 9.54 -10.78
C GLY A 167 13.18 9.01 -9.47
N LYS A 168 14.05 9.79 -8.81
CA LYS A 168 14.55 9.46 -7.47
C LYS A 168 13.54 9.90 -6.41
N LEU A 169 13.12 8.96 -5.56
CA LEU A 169 12.24 9.20 -4.42
C LEU A 169 12.90 8.69 -3.14
N ASP A 170 12.60 9.36 -2.04
CA ASP A 170 12.94 8.87 -0.71
C ASP A 170 11.89 7.85 -0.25
N PHE A 171 10.61 8.10 -0.52
CA PHE A 171 9.51 7.20 -0.16
C PHE A 171 8.56 6.96 -1.34
N LEU A 172 8.14 5.70 -1.51
CA LEU A 172 6.97 5.32 -2.28
C LEU A 172 5.96 4.64 -1.34
N ILE A 173 4.81 5.27 -1.17
CA ILE A 173 3.69 4.75 -0.39
C ILE A 173 2.74 4.02 -1.35
N CYS A 174 2.54 2.73 -1.10
CA CYS A 174 1.63 1.89 -1.90
C CYS A 174 0.30 1.73 -1.16
N ASP A 175 -0.74 2.45 -1.59
CA ASP A 175 -2.10 2.27 -1.07
C ASP A 175 -2.73 1.04 -1.72
N THR A 176 -2.84 -0.05 -0.96
CA THR A 176 -3.35 -1.34 -1.48
C THR A 176 -4.85 -1.46 -1.31
N PRO A 177 -5.58 -2.31 -2.05
CA PRO A 177 -7.00 -2.56 -1.74
C PRO A 177 -7.17 -3.26 -0.37
N PRO A 178 -8.36 -3.19 0.25
CA PRO A 178 -8.61 -3.85 1.53
C PRO A 178 -8.66 -5.38 1.42
N GLY A 179 -8.17 -6.05 2.46
CA GLY A 179 -8.15 -7.51 2.62
C GLY A 179 -7.08 -8.19 1.78
N THR A 180 -6.81 -9.46 2.06
CA THR A 180 -5.82 -10.27 1.33
C THR A 180 -6.29 -10.56 -0.10
N SER A 181 -5.77 -9.80 -1.06
CA SER A 181 -6.22 -9.77 -2.45
C SER A 181 -5.10 -10.19 -3.42
N ASP A 182 -5.47 -10.55 -4.66
CA ASP A 182 -4.50 -10.87 -5.72
C ASP A 182 -3.54 -9.70 -5.97
N GLU A 183 -4.01 -8.48 -5.74
CA GLU A 183 -3.27 -7.23 -5.84
C GLU A 183 -2.12 -7.15 -4.81
N HIS A 184 -2.32 -7.64 -3.58
CA HIS A 184 -1.27 -7.71 -2.56
C HIS A 184 -0.17 -8.68 -2.98
N MET A 185 -0.54 -9.85 -3.48
CA MET A 185 0.43 -10.82 -3.99
C MET A 185 1.18 -10.26 -5.20
N ALA A 186 0.49 -9.58 -6.10
CA ALA A 186 1.09 -8.96 -7.27
C ALA A 186 2.14 -7.92 -6.89
N ILE A 187 1.81 -6.96 -6.01
CA ILE A 187 2.78 -5.90 -5.63
C ILE A 187 4.00 -6.49 -4.93
N VAL A 188 3.83 -7.44 -4.01
CA VAL A 188 4.97 -8.06 -3.31
C VAL A 188 5.83 -8.89 -4.27
N LYS A 189 5.20 -9.64 -5.19
CA LYS A 189 5.94 -10.42 -6.21
C LYS A 189 6.73 -9.52 -7.15
N LEU A 190 6.14 -8.42 -7.61
CA LEU A 190 6.80 -7.48 -8.52
C LEU A 190 7.94 -6.72 -7.83
N LEU A 191 7.85 -6.49 -6.52
CA LEU A 191 8.90 -5.85 -5.71
C LEU A 191 9.93 -6.82 -5.12
N LYS A 192 9.86 -8.12 -5.43
CA LYS A 192 10.67 -9.16 -4.77
C LYS A 192 12.19 -8.90 -4.82
N ASN A 193 12.70 -8.37 -5.94
CA ASN A 193 14.13 -8.19 -6.17
C ASN A 193 14.66 -6.92 -5.50
N VAL A 194 13.81 -5.90 -5.35
CA VAL A 194 14.15 -4.60 -4.75
C VAL A 194 13.73 -4.47 -3.29
N LYS A 195 12.99 -5.47 -2.78
CA LYS A 195 12.43 -5.66 -1.43
C LYS A 195 11.72 -4.43 -0.86
N PRO A 196 10.40 -4.49 -0.59
CA PRO A 196 9.76 -3.44 0.20
C PRO A 196 10.32 -3.44 1.62
N ASP A 197 10.45 -2.25 2.24
CA ASP A 197 10.88 -2.09 3.63
C ASP A 197 9.90 -2.76 4.59
N GLY A 198 8.61 -2.73 4.24
CA GLY A 198 7.57 -3.47 4.93
C GLY A 198 6.19 -2.90 4.73
N ALA A 199 5.28 -3.29 5.62
CA ALA A 199 3.89 -2.92 5.61
C ALA A 199 3.47 -2.23 6.91
N ILE A 200 2.68 -1.16 6.77
CA ILE A 200 1.90 -0.56 7.85
C ILE A 200 0.48 -1.11 7.75
N LEU A 201 -0.04 -1.64 8.86
CA LEU A 201 -1.41 -2.15 8.90
C LEU A 201 -2.33 -1.12 9.57
N VAL A 202 -3.35 -0.70 8.84
CA VAL A 202 -4.35 0.28 9.30
C VAL A 202 -5.62 -0.45 9.75
N THR A 203 -6.10 -0.11 10.94
CA THR A 203 -7.35 -0.64 11.50
C THR A 203 -8.09 0.42 12.31
N THR A 204 -9.30 0.10 12.77
CA THR A 204 -10.04 0.89 13.78
C THR A 204 -10.10 0.14 15.11
N PRO A 205 -10.46 0.81 16.23
CA PRO A 205 -10.53 0.16 17.55
C PRO A 205 -11.58 -0.95 17.67
N GLN A 206 -12.55 -0.97 16.75
CA GLN A 206 -13.63 -1.96 16.73
C GLN A 206 -13.07 -3.39 16.62
N GLU A 207 -13.51 -4.29 17.50
CA GLU A 207 -13.01 -5.68 17.53
C GLU A 207 -13.14 -6.41 16.18
N VAL A 208 -14.24 -6.15 15.45
CA VAL A 208 -14.46 -6.72 14.11
C VAL A 208 -13.39 -6.26 13.11
N ALA A 209 -12.90 -5.01 13.22
CA ALA A 209 -11.78 -4.53 12.42
C ALA A 209 -10.46 -5.19 12.84
N VAL A 210 -10.19 -5.23 14.14
CA VAL A 210 -8.95 -5.83 14.69
C VAL A 210 -8.84 -7.31 14.30
N ALA A 211 -9.95 -8.04 14.29
CA ALA A 211 -9.96 -9.45 13.92
C ALA A 211 -9.51 -9.70 12.47
N THR A 212 -9.73 -8.76 11.54
CA THR A 212 -9.31 -8.94 10.14
C THR A 212 -7.80 -8.74 9.95
N ILE A 213 -7.15 -7.94 10.81
CA ILE A 213 -5.69 -7.69 10.76
C ILE A 213 -4.86 -8.94 11.00
N LYS A 214 -5.37 -9.94 11.74
CA LYS A 214 -4.67 -11.22 11.90
C LYS A 214 -4.37 -11.90 10.56
N LYS A 215 -5.25 -11.75 9.58
CA LYS A 215 -5.04 -12.29 8.22
C LYS A 215 -3.95 -11.53 7.48
N GLU A 216 -3.91 -10.20 7.63
CA GLU A 216 -2.88 -9.34 7.04
C GLU A 216 -1.48 -9.62 7.64
N ILE A 217 -1.40 -9.84 8.95
CA ILE A 217 -0.13 -10.26 9.60
C ILE A 217 0.33 -11.61 9.06
N SER A 218 -0.60 -12.57 8.93
CA SER A 218 -0.30 -13.89 8.37
C SER A 218 0.17 -13.79 6.92
N PHE A 219 -0.49 -12.95 6.10
CA PHE A 219 -0.08 -12.65 4.74
C PHE A 219 1.34 -12.09 4.68
N CYS A 220 1.64 -11.05 5.47
CA CYS A 220 2.97 -10.42 5.51
C CYS A 220 4.05 -11.46 5.86
N ARG A 221 3.81 -12.29 6.89
CA ARG A 221 4.73 -13.37 7.28
C ARG A 221 4.97 -14.39 6.16
N LYS A 222 3.90 -14.84 5.49
CA LYS A 222 3.99 -15.81 4.38
C LYS A 222 4.74 -15.24 3.18
N MET A 223 4.58 -13.95 2.91
CA MET A 223 5.20 -13.28 1.78
C MET A 223 6.59 -12.68 2.10
N GLY A 224 7.09 -12.87 3.33
CA GLY A 224 8.37 -12.32 3.76
C GLY A 224 8.41 -10.80 3.85
N VAL A 225 7.26 -10.14 4.04
CA VAL A 225 7.14 -8.69 4.22
C VAL A 225 7.17 -8.36 5.71
N ALA A 226 8.08 -7.48 6.13
CA ALA A 226 8.14 -7.02 7.51
C ALA A 226 6.90 -6.19 7.86
N VAL A 227 6.32 -6.38 9.05
CA VAL A 227 5.26 -5.50 9.55
C VAL A 227 5.93 -4.37 10.33
N LEU A 228 5.97 -3.18 9.74
CA LEU A 228 6.61 -1.99 10.32
C LEU A 228 5.83 -1.46 11.53
N GLY A 229 4.51 -1.65 11.54
CA GLY A 229 3.68 -1.39 12.71
C GLY A 229 2.20 -1.25 12.40
N LEU A 230 1.42 -1.06 13.47
CA LEU A 230 -0.02 -0.80 13.43
C LEU A 230 -0.31 0.69 13.53
N VAL A 231 -1.27 1.17 12.73
CA VAL A 231 -1.90 2.48 12.90
C VAL A 231 -3.37 2.27 13.25
N GLU A 232 -3.77 2.75 14.42
CA GLU A 232 -5.17 2.74 14.86
C GLU A 232 -5.85 4.03 14.42
N ASN A 233 -6.59 3.97 13.32
CA ASN A 233 -7.36 5.10 12.82
C ASN A 233 -8.74 5.16 13.46
N MET A 234 -9.35 6.34 13.46
CA MET A 234 -10.66 6.61 14.10
C MET A 234 -10.67 6.26 15.60
N SER A 235 -9.55 6.48 16.30
CA SER A 235 -9.38 6.24 17.74
C SER A 235 -10.03 7.35 18.58
N GLY A 236 -11.34 7.52 18.43
CA GLY A 236 -12.11 8.59 19.04
C GLY A 236 -12.55 9.68 18.07
N LEU A 237 -13.17 10.73 18.60
CA LEU A 237 -13.69 11.88 17.86
C LEU A 237 -13.25 13.17 18.53
N VAL A 238 -12.60 14.06 17.78
CA VAL A 238 -12.25 15.41 18.24
C VAL A 238 -13.50 16.27 18.23
N CYS A 239 -13.89 16.79 19.38
CA CYS A 239 -15.03 17.70 19.51
C CYS A 239 -14.71 19.04 18.82
N PRO A 240 -15.49 19.49 17.82
CA PRO A 240 -15.23 20.76 17.14
C PRO A 240 -15.41 21.98 18.05
N CYS A 241 -16.20 21.86 19.13
CA CYS A 241 -16.53 22.94 20.05
C CYS A 241 -15.48 23.11 21.16
N CYS A 242 -15.12 22.02 21.85
CA CYS A 242 -14.22 22.06 23.02
C CYS A 242 -12.83 21.47 22.79
N LYS A 243 -12.56 20.86 21.62
CA LYS A 243 -11.30 20.17 21.24
C LYS A 243 -10.94 18.94 22.06
N GLU A 244 -11.76 18.55 23.03
CA GLU A 244 -11.61 17.29 23.75
C GLU A 244 -11.84 16.11 22.80
N THR A 245 -11.10 15.02 23.01
CA THR A 245 -11.24 13.79 22.21
C THR A 245 -12.06 12.78 23.00
N SER A 246 -13.23 12.41 22.46
CA SER A 246 -14.09 11.39 23.06
C SER A 246 -13.79 10.02 22.47
N GLU A 247 -13.61 9.00 23.31
CA GLU A 247 -13.51 7.62 22.86
C GLU A 247 -14.88 7.15 22.32
N VAL A 248 -14.94 6.88 21.01
CA VAL A 248 -16.17 6.40 20.34
C VAL A 248 -16.31 4.88 20.46
N PHE A 249 -15.19 4.18 20.38
CA PHE A 249 -15.12 2.72 20.51
C PHE A 249 -14.07 2.38 21.57
N PRO A 250 -14.47 2.24 22.84
CA PRO A 250 -13.54 1.85 23.88
C PRO A 250 -13.03 0.43 23.61
N GLY A 251 -11.73 0.22 23.74
CA GLY A 251 -11.15 -1.11 23.50
C GLY A 251 -9.63 -1.12 23.56
N ARG A 252 -9.07 -2.29 23.86
CA ARG A 252 -7.63 -2.55 23.81
C ARG A 252 -7.25 -3.55 22.72
N GLY A 253 -8.13 -3.77 21.73
CA GLY A 253 -7.98 -4.82 20.72
C GLY A 253 -6.68 -4.70 19.92
N VAL A 254 -6.34 -3.47 19.48
CA VAL A 254 -5.09 -3.21 18.74
C VAL A 254 -3.87 -3.43 19.63
N VAL A 255 -3.92 -2.98 20.89
CA VAL A 255 -2.82 -3.18 21.86
C VAL A 255 -2.57 -4.66 22.13
N SER A 256 -3.63 -5.42 22.42
CA SER A 256 -3.53 -6.87 22.62
C SER A 256 -3.01 -7.59 21.35
N LEU A 257 -3.42 -7.13 20.16
CA LEU A 257 -2.94 -7.70 18.90
C LEU A 257 -1.46 -7.40 18.67
N ALA A 258 -1.04 -6.16 18.92
CA ALA A 258 0.35 -5.71 18.82
C ALA A 258 1.26 -6.53 19.74
N GLU A 259 0.89 -6.67 21.02
CA GLU A 259 1.64 -7.44 22.02
C GLU A 259 1.74 -8.92 21.64
N SER A 260 0.62 -9.55 21.26
CA SER A 260 0.59 -10.99 20.92
C SER A 260 1.37 -11.34 19.64
N HIS A 261 1.59 -10.37 18.75
CA HIS A 261 2.35 -10.58 17.53
C HIS A 261 3.74 -9.90 17.54
N ASN A 262 4.11 -9.24 18.63
CA ASN A 262 5.34 -8.44 18.77
C ASN A 262 5.50 -7.40 17.65
N ILE A 263 4.43 -6.65 17.37
CA ILE A 263 4.40 -5.60 16.34
C ILE A 263 4.28 -4.24 17.05
N PRO A 264 5.08 -3.23 16.67
CA PRO A 264 4.96 -1.90 17.27
C PRO A 264 3.67 -1.19 16.85
N ILE A 265 3.13 -0.36 17.73
CA ILE A 265 2.06 0.59 17.39
C ILE A 265 2.73 1.91 16.99
N LEU A 266 2.55 2.31 15.74
CA LEU A 266 3.13 3.56 15.25
C LEU A 266 2.38 4.77 15.82
N GLY A 267 1.07 4.65 16.02
CA GLY A 267 0.27 5.68 16.63
C GLY A 267 -1.22 5.46 16.42
N SER A 268 -2.00 6.37 17.00
CA SER A 268 -3.45 6.39 16.88
C SER A 268 -3.90 7.74 16.35
N LEU A 269 -4.92 7.75 15.50
CA LEU A 269 -5.46 8.93 14.84
C LEU A 269 -6.95 9.05 15.16
N PRO A 270 -7.40 10.13 15.85
CA PRO A 270 -8.82 10.33 16.08
C PRO A 270 -9.51 10.80 14.79
N MET A 271 -10.84 10.67 14.76
CA MET A 271 -11.66 11.34 13.76
C MET A 271 -11.65 12.84 14.04
N ASP A 272 -11.16 13.62 13.09
CA ASP A 272 -11.15 15.09 13.19
C ASP A 272 -11.98 15.70 12.04
N PRO A 273 -13.16 16.26 12.35
CA PRO A 273 -14.00 16.90 11.36
C PRO A 273 -13.30 17.99 10.55
N LYS A 274 -12.34 18.71 11.14
CA LYS A 274 -11.59 19.78 10.44
C LYS A 274 -10.64 19.22 9.41
N VAL A 275 -10.00 18.09 9.70
CA VAL A 275 -9.14 17.39 8.73
C VAL A 275 -9.98 16.87 7.57
N THR A 276 -11.14 16.27 7.86
CA THR A 276 -12.08 15.81 6.81
C THR A 276 -12.55 16.97 5.94
N GLU A 277 -13.02 18.07 6.55
CA GLU A 277 -13.43 19.28 5.83
C GLU A 277 -12.29 19.85 4.97
N CYS A 278 -11.05 19.80 5.47
CA CYS A 278 -9.88 20.25 4.74
C CYS A 278 -9.67 19.42 3.46
N CYS A 279 -9.71 18.09 3.59
CA CYS A 279 -9.56 17.15 2.48
C CYS A 279 -10.68 17.31 1.42
N GLU A 280 -11.93 17.57 1.85
CA GLU A 280 -13.06 17.75 0.93
C GLU A 280 -13.00 19.07 0.15
N ASN A 281 -12.34 20.08 0.71
CA ASN A 281 -12.17 21.41 0.10
C ASN A 281 -10.80 21.60 -0.55
N ASP A 282 -10.13 20.50 -0.91
CA ASP A 282 -8.85 20.48 -1.64
C ASP A 282 -7.72 21.31 -0.96
N ARG A 283 -7.76 21.42 0.38
CA ARG A 283 -6.78 22.14 1.21
C ARG A 283 -5.80 21.19 1.89
N ASN A 284 -4.66 21.70 2.33
CA ASN A 284 -3.61 20.92 3.01
C ASN A 284 -3.89 20.85 4.54
N PRO A 285 -4.33 19.71 5.12
CA PRO A 285 -4.64 19.62 6.56
C PRO A 285 -3.44 19.97 7.43
N LEU A 286 -2.24 19.66 6.94
CA LEU A 286 -0.97 19.80 7.62
C LEU A 286 -0.51 21.27 7.74
N GLU A 287 -0.98 22.14 6.83
CA GLU A 287 -0.79 23.60 6.88
C GLU A 287 -1.97 24.31 7.57
N ASN A 288 -3.19 23.90 7.26
CA ASN A 288 -4.40 24.59 7.73
C ASN A 288 -4.73 24.28 9.20
N TYR A 289 -4.39 23.08 9.69
CA TYR A 289 -4.71 22.63 11.04
C TYR A 289 -3.51 21.91 11.71
N PRO A 290 -2.33 22.55 11.84
CA PRO A 290 -1.13 21.89 12.40
C PRO A 290 -1.30 21.44 13.85
N GLU A 291 -2.17 22.11 14.61
CA GLU A 291 -2.50 21.78 16.01
C GLU A 291 -3.61 20.73 16.15
N SER A 292 -4.11 20.18 15.03
CA SER A 292 -5.08 19.07 15.08
C SER A 292 -4.42 17.84 15.72
N PRO A 293 -5.11 17.14 16.64
CA PRO A 293 -4.62 15.87 17.19
C PRO A 293 -4.29 14.83 16.10
N THR A 294 -5.06 14.81 15.01
CA THR A 294 -4.80 13.91 13.86
C THR A 294 -3.54 14.32 13.11
N VAL A 295 -3.29 15.62 12.93
CA VAL A 295 -2.07 16.12 12.27
C VAL A 295 -0.84 15.88 13.14
N GLN A 296 -0.91 16.14 14.44
CA GLN A 296 0.18 15.83 15.37
C GLN A 296 0.47 14.32 15.40
N GLY A 297 -0.58 13.49 15.48
CA GLY A 297 -0.46 12.04 15.45
C GLY A 297 0.20 11.50 14.17
N ILE A 298 -0.14 12.04 13.00
CA ILE A 298 0.49 11.56 11.75
C ILE A 298 1.94 12.03 11.60
N MET A 299 2.29 13.21 12.13
CA MET A 299 3.68 13.69 12.18
C MET A 299 4.56 12.85 13.12
N GLU A 300 3.99 12.35 14.22
CA GLU A 300 4.67 11.38 15.08
C GLU A 300 4.84 10.03 14.38
N ILE A 301 3.78 9.52 13.74
CA ILE A 301 3.84 8.26 12.97
C ILE A 301 4.90 8.35 11.87
N SER A 302 4.96 9.47 11.13
CA SER A 302 5.96 9.66 10.07
C SER A 302 7.38 9.66 10.64
N SER A 303 7.61 10.32 11.78
CA SER A 303 8.90 10.36 12.45
C SER A 303 9.35 8.99 12.94
N ARG A 304 8.43 8.20 13.51
CA ARG A 304 8.69 6.81 13.92
C ARG A 304 8.99 5.91 12.73
N LEU A 305 8.22 6.03 11.64
CA LEU A 305 8.46 5.29 10.41
C LEU A 305 9.86 5.57 9.86
N ILE A 306 10.25 6.83 9.75
CA ILE A 306 11.59 7.23 9.31
C ILE A 306 12.65 6.60 10.20
N GLY A 307 12.47 6.64 11.53
CA GLY A 307 13.38 6.01 12.47
C GLY A 307 13.49 4.49 12.29
N LEU A 308 12.41 3.81 11.90
CA LEU A 308 12.43 2.36 11.65
C LEU A 308 13.16 2.02 10.35
N VAL A 309 12.88 2.73 9.26
CA VAL A 309 13.44 2.39 7.93
C VAL A 309 14.88 2.85 7.72
N ASN A 310 15.35 3.85 8.48
CA ASN A 310 16.75 4.30 8.40
C ASN A 310 17.71 3.49 9.29
N ASN A 311 17.18 2.77 10.29
CA ASN A 311 17.98 2.00 11.25
C ASN A 311 17.93 0.48 11.00
N GLY A 312 17.11 0.00 10.07
CA GLY A 312 16.99 -1.40 9.66
C GLY A 312 17.78 -1.70 8.39
#